data_AF-A0A2V5QBX0-F1
#
_entry.id   AF-A0A2V5QBX0-F1
#
_cell.length_a   1.000
_cell.length_b   1.000
_cell.length_c   1.000
_cell.angle_alpha   90.00
_cell.angle_beta   90.00
_cell.angle_gamma   90.00
#
_symmetry.space_group_name_H-M   'P 1'
#
loop_
_entity.id
_entity.type
_entity.pdbx_description
1 polymer ?
#
loop_
_entity_poly.entity_id
_entity_poly.type
_entity_poly.pdbx_seq_one_letter_code
_entity_poly.pdbx_strand_id
1 'polypeptide(L)'
;AYDHTSSENNCLVVTARNQPFQDGIILDGWRRAGRLFWCPVIKDDEYEMEQHYGHSGITMWKENMQWSAWLQDKETADNNSKTTAASR
;
A
#
# COMPACT_ATOMS: atom_id res chain seq x y z
N ALA A 1 6.01 -7.81 5.90
CA ALA A 1 7.28 -8.49 5.58
C ALA A 1 8.43 -7.53 5.84
N TYR A 2 9.66 -8.04 5.92
CA TYR A 2 10.84 -7.20 6.06
C TYR A 2 11.52 -7.01 4.70
N ASP A 3 12.20 -5.86 4.55
CA ASP A 3 13.04 -5.57 3.40
C ASP A 3 14.12 -6.65 3.25
N HIS A 4 14.39 -7.07 2.02
CA HIS A 4 15.42 -8.07 1.67
C HIS A 4 15.19 -9.48 2.23
N THR A 5 13.94 -9.88 2.51
CA THR A 5 13.61 -11.26 2.86
C THR A 5 12.86 -11.98 1.74
N SER A 6 12.89 -13.31 1.73
CA SER A 6 12.08 -14.13 0.80
C SER A 6 10.58 -13.98 1.02
N SER A 7 10.17 -13.32 2.10
CA SER A 7 8.79 -12.99 2.41
C SER A 7 8.39 -11.57 2.02
N GLU A 8 9.29 -10.77 1.42
CA GLU A 8 9.02 -9.40 0.98
C GLU A 8 7.81 -9.36 0.02
N ASN A 9 6.87 -8.47 0.30
CA ASN A 9 5.63 -8.33 -0.46
C ASN A 9 5.14 -6.88 -0.40
N ASN A 10 4.31 -6.49 -1.37
CA ASN A 10 3.63 -5.21 -1.40
C ASN A 10 2.11 -5.38 -1.28
N CYS A 11 1.42 -4.28 -0.97
CA CYS A 11 -0.03 -4.19 -1.02
C CYS A 11 -0.42 -2.83 -1.61
N LEU A 12 -1.71 -2.65 -1.91
CA LEU A 12 -2.25 -1.34 -2.22
C LEU A 12 -3.08 -0.82 -1.05
N VAL A 13 -2.92 0.46 -0.75
CA VAL A 13 -3.87 1.20 0.09
C VAL A 13 -4.66 2.12 -0.81
N VAL A 14 -5.98 1.97 -0.77
CA VAL A 14 -6.90 2.79 -1.55
C VAL A 14 -7.58 3.80 -0.62
N THR A 15 -7.43 5.08 -0.95
CA THR A 15 -8.10 6.19 -0.27
C THR A 15 -8.97 6.95 -1.25
N ALA A 16 -10.04 7.57 -0.75
CA ALA A 16 -10.72 8.62 -1.50
C ALA A 16 -9.78 9.84 -1.70
N ARG A 17 -10.05 10.67 -2.70
CA ARG A 17 -9.28 11.90 -2.92
C ARG A 17 -9.35 12.80 -1.67
N ASN A 18 -8.19 13.28 -1.22
CA ASN A 18 -8.01 14.07 0.00
C ASN A 18 -8.33 13.34 1.32
N GLN A 19 -8.53 12.02 1.28
CA GLN A 19 -8.69 11.21 2.48
C GLN A 19 -7.31 10.80 3.01
N PRO A 20 -7.07 10.90 4.33
CA PRO A 20 -5.83 10.42 4.96
C PRO A 20 -5.58 8.93 4.69
N PHE A 21 -4.30 8.54 4.61
CA PHE A 21 -3.87 7.14 4.42
C PHE A 21 -4.53 6.17 5.40
N GLN A 22 -4.55 6.51 6.69
CA GLN A 22 -5.10 5.69 7.76
C GLN A 22 -6.59 5.36 7.61
N ASP A 23 -7.33 6.18 6.87
CA ASP A 23 -8.77 5.95 6.62
C ASP A 23 -9.01 5.12 5.35
N GLY A 24 -7.93 4.66 4.70
CA GLY A 24 -7.97 3.83 3.50
C GLY A 24 -8.29 2.36 3.74
N ILE A 25 -8.37 1.62 2.64
CA ILE A 25 -8.59 0.17 2.61
C ILE A 25 -7.33 -0.51 2.07
N ILE A 26 -6.81 -1.49 2.80
CA ILE A 26 -5.71 -2.36 2.39
C ILE A 26 -6.24 -3.41 1.40
N LEU A 27 -5.51 -3.64 0.32
CA LEU A 27 -5.70 -4.74 -0.62
C LEU A 27 -4.40 -5.53 -0.70
N ASP A 28 -4.39 -6.71 -0.10
CA ASP A 28 -3.20 -7.56 0.03
C ASP A 28 -3.48 -8.95 -0.57
N GLY A 29 -2.87 -9.22 -1.73
CA GLY A 29 -2.99 -10.50 -2.42
C GLY A 29 -2.06 -11.59 -1.87
N TRP A 30 -1.06 -11.21 -1.08
CA TRP A 30 -0.04 -12.12 -0.57
C TRP A 30 -0.51 -12.83 0.69
N ARG A 31 -1.14 -12.09 1.60
CA ARG A 31 -1.48 -12.50 2.97
C ARG A 31 -2.18 -13.85 3.11
N ARG A 32 -2.99 -14.26 2.12
CA ARG A 32 -3.69 -15.55 2.14
C ARG A 32 -3.39 -16.39 0.90
N ALA A 33 -2.11 -16.45 0.52
CA ALA A 33 -1.60 -17.27 -0.57
C ALA A 33 -2.38 -17.07 -1.89
N GLY A 34 -2.63 -15.80 -2.26
CA GLY A 34 -3.38 -15.44 -3.47
C GLY A 34 -4.88 -15.22 -3.26
N ARG A 35 -5.46 -15.60 -2.12
CA ARG A 35 -6.82 -15.16 -1.76
C ARG A 35 -6.76 -13.72 -1.28
N LEU A 36 -7.47 -12.82 -1.98
CA LEU A 36 -7.46 -11.40 -1.64
C LEU A 36 -7.88 -11.18 -0.18
N PHE A 37 -7.00 -10.55 0.58
CA PHE A 37 -7.29 -9.96 1.88
C PHE A 37 -7.63 -8.48 1.72
N TRP A 38 -8.60 -8.00 2.49
CA TRP A 38 -8.87 -6.58 2.62
C TRP A 38 -9.40 -6.22 4.00
N CYS A 39 -9.03 -5.05 4.49
CA CYS A 39 -9.58 -4.43 5.70
C CYS A 39 -9.31 -2.91 5.69
N PRO A 40 -10.01 -2.11 6.52
CA PRO A 40 -9.58 -0.74 6.80
C PRO A 40 -8.19 -0.71 7.41
N VAL A 41 -7.34 0.26 7.06
CA VAL A 41 -5.95 0.36 7.55
C VAL A 41 -5.89 0.34 9.08
N ILE A 42 -6.77 1.10 9.77
CA ILE A 42 -6.82 1.10 11.25
C ILE A 42 -7.23 -0.22 11.89
N LYS A 43 -7.74 -1.18 11.10
CA LYS A 43 -8.16 -2.51 11.55
C LYS A 43 -7.23 -3.61 11.03
N ASP A 44 -6.01 -3.28 10.64
CA ASP A 44 -5.00 -4.28 10.28
C ASP A 44 -4.31 -4.85 11.52
N ASP A 45 -5.09 -5.48 12.40
CA ASP A 45 -4.65 -6.10 13.65
C ASP A 45 -4.37 -7.61 13.51
N GLU A 46 -4.88 -8.26 12.46
CA GLU A 46 -4.73 -9.70 12.17
C GLU A 46 -3.24 -10.13 12.14
N TYR A 47 -2.34 -9.24 11.70
CA TYR A 47 -0.91 -9.52 11.60
C TYR A 47 -0.15 -9.51 12.95
N GLU A 48 -0.65 -8.81 13.96
CA GLU A 48 -0.07 -8.81 15.30
C GLU A 48 -0.43 -10.08 16.08
N MET A 49 -1.56 -10.72 15.77
CA MET A 49 -2.04 -11.91 16.49
C MET A 49 -1.33 -13.21 16.06
N GLU A 50 -0.90 -13.31 14.79
CA GLU A 50 -0.14 -14.47 14.27
C GLU A 50 1.30 -14.56 14.81
N GLN A 51 1.77 -13.56 15.56
CA GLN A 51 3.11 -13.51 16.17
C GLN A 51 3.38 -14.63 17.21
N HIS A 52 2.35 -15.33 17.68
CA HIS A 52 2.51 -16.40 18.68
C HIS A 52 3.08 -17.72 18.13
N TYR A 53 3.16 -17.89 16.81
CA TYR A 53 3.66 -19.12 16.18
C TYR A 53 4.74 -18.85 15.14
N GLY A 54 5.80 -18.14 15.53
CA GLY A 54 7.10 -18.21 14.84
C GLY A 54 7.16 -17.61 13.43
N HIS A 55 8.01 -16.59 13.30
CA HIS A 55 8.71 -16.25 12.06
C HIS A 55 7.93 -15.60 10.89
N SER A 56 6.80 -14.94 11.11
CA SER A 56 6.37 -13.91 10.16
C SER A 56 6.25 -12.57 10.89
N GLY A 57 7.37 -11.84 10.97
CA GLY A 57 7.43 -10.51 11.59
C GLY A 57 6.76 -9.45 10.74
N ILE A 58 5.50 -9.67 10.40
CA ILE A 58 4.72 -8.81 9.56
C ILE A 58 3.79 -8.06 10.49
N THR A 59 4.01 -6.76 10.58
CA THR A 59 3.28 -5.83 11.43
C THR A 59 2.12 -5.22 10.66
N MET A 60 1.16 -4.65 11.40
CA MET A 60 0.13 -3.74 10.89
C MET A 60 0.70 -2.81 9.82
N TRP A 61 0.02 -2.67 8.67
CA TRP A 61 0.46 -1.76 7.62
C TRP A 61 0.65 -0.34 8.15
N LYS A 62 1.84 0.20 7.92
CA LYS A 62 2.20 1.58 8.27
C LYS A 62 2.73 2.25 7.03
N GLU A 63 2.28 3.47 6.79
CA GLU A 63 2.80 4.28 5.70
C GLU A 63 4.29 4.53 5.94
N ASN A 64 5.11 4.20 4.94
CA ASN A 64 6.51 4.60 4.91
C ASN A 64 6.76 5.38 3.62
N MET A 65 6.94 6.69 3.75
CA MET A 65 7.10 7.61 2.63
C MET A 65 8.30 7.28 1.72
N GLN A 66 9.30 6.55 2.20
CA GLN A 66 10.42 6.09 1.36
C GLN A 66 9.99 5.01 0.35
N TRP A 67 8.96 4.23 0.69
CA TRP A 67 8.51 3.06 -0.06
C TRP A 67 7.09 3.20 -0.63
N SER A 68 6.36 4.25 -0.24
CA SER A 68 5.05 4.59 -0.78
C SER A 68 5.18 5.28 -2.14
N ALA A 69 4.43 4.79 -3.13
CA ALA A 69 4.28 5.43 -4.44
C ALA A 69 2.80 5.79 -4.68
N TRP A 70 2.53 7.06 -4.98
CA TRP A 70 1.19 7.55 -5.29
C TRP A 70 0.87 7.33 -6.77
N LEU A 71 -0.14 6.51 -7.07
CA LEU A 71 -0.54 6.24 -8.45
C LEU A 71 -1.18 7.44 -9.17
N GLN A 72 -1.76 8.39 -8.42
CA GLN A 72 -2.50 9.52 -8.98
C GLN A 72 -1.60 10.56 -9.67
N ASP A 73 -0.29 10.57 -9.37
CA ASP A 73 0.65 11.55 -9.91
C ASP A 73 0.99 11.34 -11.39
N LYS A 74 0.63 10.19 -11.98
CA LYS A 74 0.88 9.91 -13.39
C LYS A 74 0.01 10.74 -14.33
N GLU A 75 -1.25 10.95 -13.98
CA GLU A 75 -2.19 11.66 -14.85
C GLU A 75 -1.92 13.18 -14.87
N THR A 76 -1.51 13.75 -13.73
CA THR A 76 -1.11 15.15 -13.61
C THR A 76 0.18 15.45 -14.39
N ALA A 77 1.14 14.53 -14.38
CA ALA A 77 2.38 14.65 -15.15
C ALA A 77 2.14 14.58 -16.67
N ASP A 78 1.27 13.69 -17.12
CA ASP A 78 0.92 13.55 -18.54
C ASP A 78 0.09 14.74 -19.06
N ASN A 79 -0.75 15.34 -18.22
CA ASN A 79 -1.52 16.53 -18.59
C ASN A 79 -0.65 17.81 -18.62
N ASN A 80 0.30 17.96 -17.70
CA ASN A 80 1.26 19.06 -17.73
C ASN A 80 2.24 18.94 -18.91
N SER A 81 2.66 17.73 -19.29
CA SER A 81 3.55 17.54 -20.44
C SER A 81 2.85 17.86 -21.77
N LYS A 82 1.57 17.49 -21.92
CA LYS A 82 0.74 17.87 -23.10
C LYS A 82 0.50 19.37 -23.19
N THR A 83 0.23 20.04 -22.08
CA THR A 83 0.02 21.51 -22.04
C THR A 83 1.30 22.26 -22.43
N THR A 84 2.46 21.81 -21.93
CA THR A 84 3.76 22.41 -22.27
C THR A 84 4.15 22.20 -23.73
N ALA A 85 3.76 21.07 -24.34
CA ALA A 85 4.01 20.80 -25.76
C ALA A 85 3.07 21.58 -26.70
N ALA A 86 1.84 21.88 -26.27
CA ALA A 86 0.87 22.65 -27.05
C ALA A 86 1.10 24.18 -27.03
N SER A 87 1.90 24.67 -26.07
CA SER A 87 2.28 26.08 -25.93
C SER A 87 3.63 26.44 -26.59
N ARG A 88 4.24 25.54 -27.36
CA ARG A 88 5.50 25.75 -28.11
C ARG A 88 5.26 25.90 -29.60
#